data_AF-A0A7U3SMV8-F1
#
_entry.id   AF-A0A7U3SMV8-F1
#
_cell.length_a   1.000
_cell.length_b   1.000
_cell.length_c   1.000
_cell.angle_alpha   90.00
_cell.angle_beta   90.00
_cell.angle_gamma   90.00
#
_symmetry.space_group_name_H-M   'P 1'
#
loop_
_entity.id
_entity.type
_entity.pdbx_description
1 polymer ?
#
loop_
_entity_poly.entity_id
_entity_poly.type
_entity_poly.pdbx_seq_one_letter_code
_entity_poly.pdbx_strand_id
1 'polypeptide(L)'
;MATIALPRPIPPHSTNPDIEPPITHHHSLGNVNRSVESQHYPVPLPNKHIPVCPTGSPKSDAAHTPPASPSDFDESLSQRSLLFPTDNYVSLQNDSLCIFEIDSSQVATALEFTSRQPLPSPDLMFPWLHGLHPKNQLQQAFFMERRRLSKKSPVCTRGVLLVKADGDLSRARLKGAVSPDEFMQADPYPRFIEADPQDGFSVRNFQIQTAKAALVSDIIVYGEDLAESKQVAWEIAAAQTRQRQTQLEQNISIVEYNTFCCISPYSEFEKFESNIVAIDSNGCTTGRILDFVQQERSEMRDMTRTSEISHNVYMGPTPEQSSREEEEFDILIECSDLGRLNPSALRSLVEAGSNSEQEARLHFDFPSSDIEWYASLKRPESRQKREI
;
A
#
# COMPACT_ATOMS: atom_id res chain seq x y z
N MET A 1 -5.80 15.89 25.48
CA MET A 1 -6.78 16.94 25.12
C MET A 1 -7.17 16.71 23.67
N ALA A 2 -8.39 16.24 23.42
CA ALA A 2 -8.88 15.95 22.07
C ALA A 2 -9.82 17.07 21.64
N THR A 3 -9.53 17.69 20.49
CA THR A 3 -10.34 18.74 19.87
C THR A 3 -11.39 18.08 18.99
N ILE A 4 -12.67 18.30 19.30
CA ILE A 4 -13.81 17.86 18.49
C ILE A 4 -14.24 19.06 17.62
N ALA A 5 -14.27 18.88 16.30
CA ALA A 5 -14.85 19.84 15.37
C ALA A 5 -16.30 19.45 15.06
N LEU A 6 -17.24 20.37 15.31
CA LEU A 6 -18.66 20.19 14.96
C LEU A 6 -18.93 20.68 13.52
N PRO A 7 -19.68 19.94 12.69
CA PRO A 7 -20.09 20.40 11.37
C PRO A 7 -21.18 21.48 11.46
N ARG A 8 -21.12 22.48 10.56
CA ARG A 8 -22.14 23.55 10.45
C ARG A 8 -23.37 23.08 9.67
N PRO A 9 -24.57 23.65 9.93
CA PRO A 9 -25.80 23.29 9.23
C PRO A 9 -25.80 23.76 7.76
N ILE A 10 -26.33 22.92 6.87
CA ILE A 10 -26.55 23.21 5.45
C ILE A 10 -27.92 23.92 5.32
N PRO A 11 -28.02 25.05 4.58
CA PRO A 11 -29.31 25.72 4.36
C PRO A 11 -30.16 25.02 3.28
N PRO A 12 -31.50 25.13 3.33
CA PRO A 12 -32.40 24.44 2.40
C PRO A 12 -32.38 25.05 1.00
N HIS A 13 -32.37 24.18 -0.02
CA HIS A 13 -32.42 24.53 -1.45
C HIS A 13 -33.74 25.21 -1.84
N SER A 14 -33.67 26.31 -2.61
CA SER A 14 -34.83 26.83 -3.36
C SER A 14 -34.84 26.25 -4.77
N THR A 15 -35.95 25.63 -5.16
CA THR A 15 -36.24 25.17 -6.52
C THR A 15 -36.52 26.36 -7.44
N ASN A 16 -35.78 26.47 -8.55
CA ASN A 16 -36.18 27.34 -9.67
C ASN A 16 -36.24 26.47 -10.94
N PRO A 17 -37.38 26.42 -11.64
CA PRO A 17 -37.55 25.61 -12.84
C PRO A 17 -37.21 26.46 -14.06
N ASP A 18 -36.11 26.18 -14.75
CA ASP A 18 -35.99 26.37 -16.20
C ASP A 18 -34.63 25.88 -16.69
N ILE A 19 -34.66 25.30 -17.90
CA ILE A 19 -33.56 24.84 -18.77
C ILE A 19 -33.26 23.32 -18.71
N GLU A 20 -34.00 22.56 -19.52
CA GLU A 20 -33.52 21.30 -20.13
C GLU A 20 -32.60 21.60 -21.34
N PRO A 21 -31.52 20.82 -21.52
CA PRO A 21 -31.19 20.33 -22.85
C PRO A 21 -30.88 18.81 -22.87
N PRO A 22 -30.95 18.16 -24.05
CA PRO A 22 -31.06 16.72 -24.19
C PRO A 22 -29.74 15.97 -23.94
N ILE A 23 -29.89 14.76 -23.41
CA ILE A 23 -28.85 13.76 -23.12
C ILE A 23 -28.09 13.41 -24.42
N THR A 24 -26.78 13.63 -24.45
CA THR A 24 -25.90 13.23 -25.56
C THR A 24 -25.13 11.95 -25.21
N HIS A 25 -25.11 11.00 -26.15
CA HIS A 25 -24.53 9.66 -25.99
C HIS A 25 -22.99 9.61 -25.94
N HIS A 26 -22.49 8.53 -25.34
CA HIS A 26 -21.09 8.13 -25.12
C HIS A 26 -20.10 8.42 -26.26
N HIS A 27 -18.98 9.08 -25.93
CA HIS A 27 -17.82 9.21 -26.81
C HIS A 27 -16.89 7.98 -26.71
N SER A 28 -16.70 7.28 -27.82
CA SER A 28 -15.75 6.18 -28.00
C SER A 28 -14.33 6.70 -28.28
N LEU A 29 -13.32 6.08 -27.64
CA LEU A 29 -11.88 6.41 -27.69
C LEU A 29 -11.20 5.99 -29.01
N GLY A 30 -11.68 6.51 -30.15
CA GLY A 30 -11.19 6.13 -31.49
C GLY A 30 -10.30 7.14 -32.22
N ASN A 31 -10.29 8.43 -31.88
CA ASN A 31 -9.87 9.48 -32.83
C ASN A 31 -8.78 10.47 -32.37
N VAL A 32 -7.84 10.07 -31.52
CA VAL A 32 -6.79 11.01 -31.03
C VAL A 32 -5.62 11.21 -32.03
N ASN A 33 -5.52 10.44 -33.13
CA ASN A 33 -4.33 10.47 -34.01
C ASN A 33 -4.45 11.33 -35.29
N ARG A 34 -5.33 12.33 -35.37
CA ARG A 34 -5.44 13.14 -36.62
C ARG A 34 -5.71 14.63 -36.44
N SER A 35 -5.10 15.26 -35.44
CA SER A 35 -5.20 16.72 -35.27
C SER A 35 -3.91 17.31 -34.70
N VAL A 36 -2.78 17.10 -35.38
CA VAL A 36 -1.57 17.89 -35.20
C VAL A 36 -1.30 18.59 -36.54
N GLU A 37 -2.07 19.65 -36.82
CA GLU A 37 -1.76 20.70 -37.81
C GLU A 37 -2.97 21.67 -37.90
N SER A 38 -3.14 22.50 -36.88
CA SER A 38 -3.77 23.83 -37.00
C SER A 38 -3.69 24.54 -35.65
N GLN A 39 -2.98 25.66 -35.62
CA GLN A 39 -3.04 26.63 -34.53
C GLN A 39 -4.49 27.02 -34.30
N HIS A 40 -5.06 26.80 -33.10
CA HIS A 40 -6.11 27.59 -32.44
C HIS A 40 -6.24 27.06 -31.00
N TYR A 41 -5.92 27.90 -30.01
CA TYR A 41 -6.13 27.58 -28.59
C TYR A 41 -7.64 27.43 -28.31
N PRO A 42 -8.11 26.37 -27.62
CA PRO A 42 -9.50 26.29 -27.20
C PRO A 42 -9.78 27.30 -26.09
N VAL A 43 -10.89 28.03 -26.24
CA VAL A 43 -11.41 28.98 -25.24
C VAL A 43 -11.78 28.23 -23.96
N PRO A 44 -11.42 28.71 -22.76
CA PRO A 44 -11.75 28.04 -21.51
C PRO A 44 -13.26 27.95 -21.31
N LEU A 45 -13.76 26.75 -21.03
CA LEU A 45 -15.15 26.54 -20.59
C LEU A 45 -15.38 27.29 -19.27
N PRO A 46 -16.43 28.12 -19.14
CA PRO A 46 -16.67 28.88 -17.93
C PRO A 46 -17.18 27.97 -16.81
N ASN A 47 -16.29 27.62 -15.87
CA ASN A 47 -16.60 26.90 -14.63
C ASN A 47 -17.42 27.79 -13.67
N LYS A 48 -18.73 27.91 -13.92
CA LYS A 48 -19.65 28.76 -13.13
C LYS A 48 -20.11 28.14 -11.79
N HIS A 49 -19.68 26.93 -11.45
CA HIS A 49 -20.15 26.20 -10.26
C HIS A 49 -19.10 26.00 -9.16
N ILE A 50 -17.90 26.55 -9.31
CA ILE A 50 -16.89 26.55 -8.24
C ILE A 50 -17.08 27.85 -7.43
N PRO A 51 -17.30 27.80 -6.11
CA PRO A 51 -17.30 28.99 -5.27
C PRO A 51 -15.98 29.74 -5.45
N VAL A 52 -16.06 30.98 -5.95
CA VAL A 52 -14.90 31.86 -6.09
C VAL A 52 -14.46 32.25 -4.69
N CYS A 53 -13.44 31.58 -4.17
CA CYS A 53 -12.70 32.05 -3.00
C CYS A 53 -12.07 33.41 -3.38
N PRO A 54 -12.33 34.50 -2.65
CA PRO A 54 -11.66 35.77 -2.92
C PRO A 54 -10.15 35.58 -2.78
N THR A 55 -9.40 35.83 -3.84
CA THR A 55 -7.96 36.01 -3.75
C THR A 55 -7.72 37.23 -2.87
N GLY A 56 -7.26 36.97 -1.63
CA GLY A 56 -6.87 38.02 -0.71
C GLY A 56 -5.83 38.96 -1.34
N SER A 57 -5.88 40.23 -0.92
CA SER A 57 -4.95 41.28 -1.34
C SER A 57 -3.49 40.83 -1.25
N PRO A 58 -2.61 41.28 -2.17
CA PRO A 58 -1.18 40.96 -2.09
C PRO A 58 -0.62 41.49 -0.77
N LYS A 59 -0.10 40.59 0.07
CA LYS A 59 0.50 40.95 1.35
C LYS A 59 1.80 41.69 1.13
N SER A 60 1.82 42.97 1.46
CA SER A 60 3.02 43.59 2.04
C SER A 60 3.24 42.99 3.43
N ASP A 61 4.52 42.88 3.77
CA ASP A 61 5.08 42.64 5.10
C ASP A 61 5.01 41.22 5.70
N ALA A 62 6.24 40.74 5.92
CA ALA A 62 6.70 39.61 6.69
C ALA A 62 5.80 39.23 7.88
N ALA A 63 5.25 38.01 7.83
CA ALA A 63 4.71 37.34 9.00
C ALA A 63 4.90 35.81 8.90
N HIS A 64 5.81 35.31 9.74
CA HIS A 64 5.77 34.01 10.41
C HIS A 64 5.47 32.75 9.57
N THR A 65 6.17 32.55 8.46
CA THR A 65 6.53 31.17 8.10
C THR A 65 7.55 30.69 9.13
N PRO A 66 7.49 29.43 9.61
CA PRO A 66 8.61 28.84 10.36
C PRO A 66 9.90 29.07 9.55
N PRO A 67 11.04 29.32 10.21
CA PRO A 67 12.30 29.55 9.49
C PRO A 67 12.49 28.42 8.49
N ALA A 68 12.83 28.76 7.25
CA ALA A 68 13.20 27.76 6.26
C ALA A 68 14.26 26.85 6.90
N SER A 69 14.01 25.54 6.89
CA SER A 69 14.97 24.56 7.36
C SER A 69 16.33 24.89 6.74
N PRO A 70 17.44 24.84 7.51
CA PRO A 70 18.75 25.21 7.00
C PRO A 70 19.01 24.51 5.67
N SER A 71 19.27 25.31 4.63
CA SER A 71 19.58 24.84 3.29
C SER A 71 21.07 24.46 3.17
N ASP A 72 21.62 23.84 4.21
CA ASP A 72 22.90 23.16 4.13
C ASP A 72 22.59 21.79 3.51
N PHE A 73 22.43 21.79 2.18
CA PHE A 73 22.56 20.58 1.38
C PHE A 73 24.02 20.15 1.46
N ASP A 74 24.34 19.47 2.55
CA ASP A 74 25.59 18.77 2.65
C ASP A 74 25.48 17.57 1.69
N GLU A 75 26.32 17.54 0.66
CA GLU A 75 26.50 16.41 -0.26
C GLU A 75 26.92 15.12 0.50
N SER A 76 27.04 15.16 1.83
CA SER A 76 27.49 14.11 2.75
C SER A 76 26.41 13.15 3.30
N LEU A 77 25.11 13.36 3.06
CA LEU A 77 24.04 12.56 3.69
C LEU A 77 23.76 11.23 2.97
N SER A 78 24.80 10.48 2.57
CA SER A 78 24.59 9.08 2.18
C SER A 78 24.25 8.26 3.42
N GLN A 79 23.23 7.41 3.31
CA GLN A 79 22.88 6.50 4.40
C GLN A 79 24.06 5.59 4.73
N ARG A 80 24.35 5.47 6.02
CA ARG A 80 25.41 4.60 6.55
C ARG A 80 24.87 3.18 6.69
N SER A 81 25.75 2.19 6.74
CA SER A 81 25.36 0.80 6.99
C SER A 81 26.32 0.19 8.00
N LEU A 82 25.82 -0.67 8.89
CA LEU A 82 26.67 -1.52 9.72
C LEU A 82 27.14 -2.77 8.96
N LEU A 83 26.54 -3.02 7.80
CA LEU A 83 26.89 -4.10 6.88
C LEU A 83 27.99 -3.64 5.89
N PHE A 84 28.54 -2.44 6.07
CA PHE A 84 29.64 -1.93 5.26
C PHE A 84 30.57 -0.99 6.05
N PRO A 85 31.89 -1.15 5.95
CA PRO A 85 32.60 -2.18 5.18
C PRO A 85 32.48 -3.57 5.82
N THR A 86 32.79 -4.63 5.06
CA THR A 86 32.51 -6.02 5.44
C THR A 86 33.62 -6.70 6.23
N ASP A 87 34.63 -5.95 6.68
CA ASP A 87 35.84 -6.50 7.32
C ASP A 87 35.57 -7.36 8.56
N ASN A 88 34.45 -7.12 9.24
CA ASN A 88 34.09 -7.79 10.49
C ASN A 88 33.21 -9.04 10.30
N TYR A 89 32.94 -9.45 9.06
CA TYR A 89 32.09 -10.59 8.75
C TYR A 89 32.88 -11.73 8.13
N VAL A 90 32.51 -12.96 8.46
CA VAL A 90 33.12 -14.15 7.86
C VAL A 90 32.67 -14.24 6.40
N SER A 91 33.62 -14.16 5.47
CA SER A 91 33.35 -14.28 4.04
C SER A 91 33.39 -15.73 3.57
N LEU A 92 32.37 -16.15 2.81
CA LEU A 92 32.38 -17.36 2.01
C LEU A 92 32.58 -16.98 0.55
N GLN A 93 33.49 -17.66 -0.14
CA GLN A 93 33.77 -17.41 -1.56
C GLN A 93 33.41 -18.62 -2.42
N ASN A 94 32.84 -18.33 -3.59
CA ASN A 94 32.56 -19.33 -4.61
C ASN A 94 32.81 -18.68 -5.99
N ASP A 95 33.86 -19.12 -6.69
CA ASP A 95 34.36 -18.50 -7.91
C ASP A 95 34.58 -16.98 -7.76
N SER A 96 33.78 -16.16 -8.45
CA SER A 96 33.82 -14.69 -8.40
C SER A 96 32.80 -14.08 -7.44
N LEU A 97 32.04 -14.92 -6.74
CA LEU A 97 30.99 -14.50 -5.80
C LEU A 97 31.49 -14.53 -4.37
N CYS A 98 30.94 -13.63 -3.56
CA CYS A 98 31.20 -13.56 -2.12
C CYS A 98 29.88 -13.34 -1.37
N ILE A 99 29.65 -14.10 -0.31
CA ILE A 99 28.59 -13.87 0.67
C ILE A 99 29.21 -13.81 2.07
N PHE A 100 28.52 -13.15 3.00
CA PHE A 100 29.01 -12.97 4.37
C PHE A 100 28.09 -13.67 5.38
N GLU A 101 28.65 -14.28 6.42
CA GLU A 101 27.84 -14.83 7.50
C GLU A 101 27.45 -13.73 8.50
N ILE A 102 26.22 -13.81 9.00
CA ILE A 102 25.66 -12.90 10.01
C ILE A 102 24.83 -13.67 11.03
N ASP A 103 24.82 -13.28 12.30
CA ASP A 103 23.98 -13.89 13.35
C ASP A 103 22.69 -13.10 13.62
N SER A 104 21.76 -13.68 14.38
CA SER A 104 20.46 -13.08 14.69
C SER A 104 20.56 -11.71 15.38
N SER A 105 21.50 -11.55 16.31
CA SER A 105 21.76 -10.29 17.03
C SER A 105 22.30 -9.20 16.08
N GLN A 106 23.21 -9.58 15.19
CA GLN A 106 23.75 -8.68 14.17
C GLN A 106 22.68 -8.23 13.17
N VAL A 107 21.78 -9.14 12.75
CA VAL A 107 20.62 -8.81 11.91
C VAL A 107 19.73 -7.78 12.61
N ALA A 108 19.33 -8.04 13.86
CA ALA A 108 18.49 -7.12 14.63
C ALA A 108 19.15 -5.74 14.80
N THR A 109 20.44 -5.71 15.12
CA THR A 109 21.22 -4.48 15.27
C THR A 109 21.30 -3.69 13.95
N ALA A 110 21.52 -4.37 12.82
CA ALA A 110 21.58 -3.74 11.51
C ALA A 110 20.23 -3.12 11.09
N LEU A 111 19.12 -3.81 11.37
CA LEU A 111 17.77 -3.30 11.10
C LEU A 111 17.43 -2.11 12.00
N GLU A 112 17.74 -2.19 13.30
CA GLU A 112 17.52 -1.10 14.25
C GLU A 112 18.33 0.14 13.85
N PHE A 113 19.61 -0.03 13.52
CA PHE A 113 20.48 1.06 13.08
C PHE A 113 19.95 1.73 11.81
N THR A 114 19.57 0.94 10.81
CA THR A 114 19.00 1.46 9.54
C THR A 114 17.71 2.23 9.79
N SER A 115 16.83 1.73 10.67
CA SER A 115 15.54 2.36 10.99
C SER A 115 15.66 3.73 11.69
N ARG A 116 16.81 4.01 12.32
CA ARG A 116 17.09 5.27 13.02
C ARG A 116 17.67 6.35 12.12
N GLN A 117 18.00 6.03 10.87
CA GLN A 117 18.57 7.00 9.95
C GLN A 117 17.48 7.85 9.28
N PRO A 118 17.78 9.11 8.95
CA PRO A 118 16.85 9.94 8.20
C PRO A 118 16.58 9.32 6.83
N LEU A 119 15.36 9.52 6.34
CA LEU A 119 15.03 9.20 4.96
C LEU A 119 15.79 10.15 4.01
N PRO A 120 16.24 9.65 2.84
CA PRO A 120 16.89 10.49 1.84
C PRO A 120 15.93 11.57 1.33
N SER A 121 16.51 12.70 0.87
CA SER A 121 15.72 13.78 0.28
C SER A 121 14.87 13.26 -0.90
N PRO A 122 13.57 13.60 -0.98
CA PRO A 122 12.72 13.20 -2.08
C PRO A 122 13.28 13.59 -3.46
N ASP A 123 13.99 14.72 -3.56
CA ASP A 123 14.60 15.18 -4.82
C ASP A 123 15.70 14.22 -5.34
N LEU A 124 16.27 13.37 -4.48
CA LEU A 124 17.28 12.38 -4.84
C LEU A 124 16.66 11.02 -5.22
N MET A 125 15.45 10.74 -4.71
CA MET A 125 14.76 9.46 -4.89
C MET A 125 13.70 9.49 -6.00
N PHE A 126 13.08 10.65 -6.22
CA PHE A 126 12.08 10.86 -7.26
C PHE A 126 12.69 11.60 -8.44
N PRO A 127 12.36 11.20 -9.69
CA PRO A 127 11.29 10.27 -10.07
C PRO A 127 11.70 8.80 -10.14
N TRP A 128 12.91 8.40 -9.72
CA TRP A 128 13.36 7.01 -9.84
C TRP A 128 12.38 6.01 -9.21
N LEU A 129 11.88 6.26 -7.99
CA LEU A 129 10.88 5.42 -7.32
C LEU A 129 9.53 5.33 -8.06
N HIS A 130 9.21 6.25 -8.98
CA HIS A 130 8.00 6.12 -9.80
C HIS A 130 8.12 5.04 -10.88
N GLY A 131 9.34 4.58 -11.20
CA GLY A 131 9.58 3.63 -12.27
C GLY A 131 9.50 4.29 -13.64
N LEU A 132 10.66 4.47 -14.27
CA LEU A 132 10.81 5.24 -15.51
C LEU A 132 11.35 4.33 -16.63
N HIS A 133 10.56 3.33 -16.98
CA HIS A 133 10.92 2.38 -18.02
C HIS A 133 11.14 3.10 -19.37
N PRO A 134 12.21 2.79 -20.13
CA PRO A 134 12.50 3.47 -21.41
C PRO A 134 11.40 3.38 -22.47
N LYS A 135 10.56 2.34 -22.42
CA LYS A 135 9.42 2.17 -23.34
C LYS A 135 8.16 2.93 -22.92
N ASN A 136 8.05 3.35 -21.67
CA ASN A 136 6.85 4.03 -21.18
C ASN A 136 6.94 5.53 -21.48
N GLN A 137 6.53 5.93 -22.68
CA GLN A 137 6.64 7.33 -23.12
C GLN A 137 5.73 8.28 -22.31
N LEU A 138 4.53 7.80 -21.92
CA LEU A 138 3.55 8.59 -21.18
C LEU A 138 4.09 8.99 -19.79
N GLN A 139 4.55 8.00 -19.03
CA GLN A 139 5.11 8.23 -17.71
C GLN A 139 6.41 9.03 -17.78
N GLN A 140 7.24 8.76 -18.78
CA GLN A 140 8.45 9.53 -19.06
C GLN A 140 8.16 11.01 -19.33
N ALA A 141 7.20 11.33 -20.20
CA ALA A 141 6.83 12.71 -20.51
C ALA A 141 6.38 13.45 -19.24
N PHE A 142 5.48 12.84 -18.46
CA PHE A 142 4.96 13.45 -17.24
C PHE A 142 6.06 13.81 -16.22
N PHE A 143 7.01 12.90 -15.98
CA PHE A 143 8.05 13.11 -14.98
C PHE A 143 9.28 13.87 -15.51
N MET A 144 9.60 13.80 -16.80
CA MET A 144 10.79 14.44 -17.37
C MET A 144 10.54 15.83 -17.98
N GLU A 145 9.28 16.24 -18.21
CA GLU A 145 8.95 17.58 -18.71
C GLU A 145 9.51 18.71 -17.84
N ARG A 146 9.76 18.46 -16.54
CA ARG A 146 10.18 19.50 -15.59
C ARG A 146 11.64 19.45 -15.18
N ARG A 147 12.35 18.33 -15.34
CA ARG A 147 13.78 18.20 -14.99
C ARG A 147 14.43 17.07 -15.80
N ARG A 148 15.66 17.28 -16.27
CA ARG A 148 16.53 16.23 -16.85
C ARG A 148 17.04 15.27 -15.75
N LEU A 149 16.12 14.74 -14.93
CA LEU A 149 16.49 13.89 -13.81
C LEU A 149 16.90 12.51 -14.30
N SER A 150 17.96 12.02 -13.67
CA SER A 150 18.66 10.81 -14.01
C SER A 150 17.77 9.59 -13.76
N LYS A 151 17.68 8.68 -14.74
CA LYS A 151 17.10 7.33 -14.58
C LYS A 151 17.92 6.43 -13.64
N LYS A 152 19.10 6.90 -13.22
CA LYS A 152 20.06 6.10 -12.46
C LYS A 152 19.54 5.83 -11.04
N SER A 153 19.95 4.69 -10.51
CA SER A 153 19.72 4.37 -9.11
C SER A 153 20.30 5.48 -8.21
N PRO A 154 19.59 5.88 -7.15
CA PRO A 154 20.12 6.84 -6.18
C PRO A 154 21.33 6.25 -5.46
N VAL A 155 22.39 7.05 -5.31
CA VAL A 155 23.62 6.68 -4.57
C VAL A 155 23.62 7.16 -3.12
N CYS A 156 22.63 7.96 -2.74
CA CYS A 156 22.47 8.50 -1.38
C CYS A 156 21.84 7.50 -0.40
N THR A 157 21.40 6.34 -0.88
CA THR A 157 20.71 5.34 -0.08
C THR A 157 21.49 4.04 -0.08
N ARG A 158 21.51 3.38 1.07
CA ARG A 158 22.07 2.05 1.27
C ARG A 158 21.15 1.35 2.25
N GLY A 159 20.14 0.68 1.69
CA GLY A 159 19.12 -0.01 2.47
C GLY A 159 19.60 -1.35 3.00
N VAL A 160 18.74 -1.97 3.81
CA VAL A 160 18.85 -3.38 4.20
C VAL A 160 17.57 -4.06 3.74
N LEU A 161 17.69 -5.04 2.85
CA LEU A 161 16.57 -5.87 2.41
C LEU A 161 16.66 -7.23 3.11
N LEU A 162 15.58 -7.63 3.78
CA LEU A 162 15.50 -8.89 4.51
C LEU A 162 14.72 -9.90 3.68
N VAL A 163 15.29 -11.07 3.44
CA VAL A 163 14.76 -12.08 2.53
C VAL A 163 14.59 -13.40 3.28
N LYS A 164 13.38 -13.96 3.23
CA LYS A 164 13.12 -15.30 3.76
C LYS A 164 13.38 -16.33 2.66
N ALA A 165 14.32 -17.25 2.90
CA ALA A 165 14.87 -18.13 1.86
C ALA A 165 13.81 -18.96 1.11
N ASP A 166 12.89 -19.58 1.83
CA ASP A 166 11.82 -20.44 1.27
C ASP A 166 10.67 -19.67 0.60
N GLY A 167 10.65 -18.32 0.70
CA GLY A 167 9.57 -17.47 0.22
C GLY A 167 8.22 -17.59 0.97
N ASP A 168 8.08 -18.50 1.95
CA ASP A 168 6.82 -18.67 2.71
C ASP A 168 6.70 -17.63 3.81
N LEU A 169 6.10 -16.48 3.48
CA LEU A 169 5.86 -15.39 4.42
C LEU A 169 4.70 -15.65 5.40
N SER A 170 4.04 -16.81 5.37
CA SER A 170 2.91 -17.13 6.27
C SER A 170 3.34 -17.61 7.66
N ARG A 171 4.62 -17.96 7.83
CA ARG A 171 5.22 -18.45 9.09
C ARG A 171 6.63 -17.89 9.24
N ALA A 172 7.15 -17.88 10.46
CA ALA A 172 8.54 -17.55 10.75
C ALA A 172 9.02 -16.27 10.02
N ARG A 173 8.20 -15.22 10.07
CA ARG A 173 8.41 -14.00 9.29
C ARG A 173 9.00 -12.90 10.16
N LEU A 174 10.17 -12.40 9.78
CA LEU A 174 10.76 -11.20 10.36
C LEU A 174 10.11 -9.94 9.78
N LYS A 175 10.18 -8.83 10.51
CA LYS A 175 9.58 -7.55 10.12
C LYS A 175 10.12 -7.05 8.78
N GLY A 176 9.21 -6.87 7.83
CA GLY A 176 9.56 -6.38 6.48
C GLY A 176 10.31 -7.41 5.63
N ALA A 177 10.33 -8.68 6.01
CA ALA A 177 10.88 -9.74 5.19
C ALA A 177 10.05 -9.94 3.92
N VAL A 178 10.74 -10.17 2.81
CA VAL A 178 10.15 -10.41 1.48
C VAL A 178 10.55 -11.79 0.93
N SER A 179 9.79 -12.27 -0.05
CA SER A 179 10.15 -13.48 -0.82
C SER A 179 11.18 -13.16 -1.91
N PRO A 180 12.10 -14.09 -2.25
CA PRO A 180 13.03 -13.92 -3.38
C PRO A 180 12.32 -13.58 -4.71
N ASP A 181 11.15 -14.17 -4.94
CA ASP A 181 10.38 -13.99 -6.18
C ASP A 181 9.83 -12.57 -6.38
N GLU A 182 9.79 -11.75 -5.32
CA GLU A 182 9.33 -10.36 -5.40
C GLU A 182 10.31 -9.44 -6.12
N PHE A 183 11.59 -9.82 -6.21
CA PHE A 183 12.63 -8.96 -6.78
C PHE A 183 13.65 -9.67 -7.67
N MET A 184 13.68 -11.00 -7.69
CA MET A 184 14.66 -11.77 -8.43
C MET A 184 14.00 -12.90 -9.25
N GLN A 185 14.64 -13.25 -10.36
CA GLN A 185 14.41 -14.50 -11.08
C GLN A 185 15.64 -15.39 -10.88
N ALA A 186 15.48 -16.54 -10.22
CA ALA A 186 16.58 -17.45 -9.94
C ALA A 186 17.06 -18.22 -11.19
N ASP A 187 16.13 -18.73 -12.00
CA ASP A 187 16.46 -19.65 -13.10
C ASP A 187 16.41 -19.02 -14.50
N PRO A 188 17.25 -19.48 -15.46
CA PRO A 188 18.47 -20.29 -15.28
C PRO A 188 19.71 -19.45 -14.91
N TYR A 189 19.55 -18.13 -14.82
CA TYR A 189 20.63 -17.21 -14.45
C TYR A 189 20.06 -16.16 -13.49
N PRO A 190 20.49 -16.17 -12.22
CA PRO A 190 19.98 -15.23 -11.22
C PRO A 190 20.12 -13.78 -11.67
N ARG A 191 19.02 -13.04 -11.63
CA ARG A 191 18.98 -11.61 -11.97
C ARG A 191 17.84 -10.90 -11.26
N PHE A 192 18.05 -9.63 -10.94
CA PHE A 192 16.97 -8.79 -10.46
C PHE A 192 15.95 -8.47 -11.55
N ILE A 193 14.69 -8.34 -11.14
CA ILE A 193 13.56 -8.06 -12.00
C ILE A 193 13.59 -6.57 -12.40
N GLU A 194 13.41 -6.30 -13.70
CA GLU A 194 13.08 -4.95 -14.18
C GLU A 194 11.60 -4.69 -13.91
N ALA A 195 11.32 -4.06 -12.78
CA ALA A 195 9.96 -3.83 -12.31
C ALA A 195 9.33 -2.54 -12.87
N ASP A 196 10.09 -1.65 -13.52
CA ASP A 196 9.53 -0.41 -14.04
C ASP A 196 8.47 -0.71 -15.13
N PRO A 197 7.25 -0.17 -15.03
CA PRO A 197 6.15 -0.52 -15.93
C PRO A 197 6.41 -0.04 -17.35
N GLN A 198 6.24 -0.92 -18.34
CA GLN A 198 6.52 -0.60 -19.75
C GLN A 198 5.45 0.32 -20.38
N ASP A 199 4.26 0.35 -19.80
CA ASP A 199 3.08 1.09 -20.25
C ASP A 199 2.21 1.54 -19.06
N GLY A 200 1.19 2.35 -19.35
CA GLY A 200 0.31 2.93 -18.34
C GLY A 200 0.92 4.15 -17.63
N PHE A 201 0.16 4.68 -16.67
CA PHE A 201 0.56 5.83 -15.87
C PHE A 201 0.18 5.59 -14.41
N SER A 202 1.16 5.75 -13.52
CA SER A 202 0.93 5.72 -12.08
C SER A 202 1.91 6.64 -11.37
N VAL A 203 1.35 7.51 -10.54
CA VAL A 203 2.13 8.35 -9.62
C VAL A 203 2.57 7.59 -8.36
N ARG A 204 2.02 6.40 -8.12
CA ARG A 204 2.31 5.55 -6.95
C ARG A 204 2.40 4.09 -7.39
N ASN A 205 3.60 3.65 -7.76
CA ASN A 205 3.85 2.27 -8.15
C ASN A 205 4.32 1.45 -6.96
N PHE A 206 3.43 1.09 -6.04
CA PHE A 206 3.83 0.31 -4.87
C PHE A 206 4.34 -1.09 -5.25
N GLN A 207 3.81 -1.70 -6.32
CA GLN A 207 4.20 -3.04 -6.73
C GLN A 207 5.67 -3.19 -7.17
N ILE A 208 6.36 -2.09 -7.48
CA ILE A 208 7.74 -2.14 -7.97
C ILE A 208 8.76 -1.88 -6.87
N GLN A 209 8.31 -1.48 -5.68
CA GLN A 209 9.20 -0.91 -4.66
C GLN A 209 10.17 -1.95 -4.07
N THR A 210 9.73 -3.19 -3.86
CA THR A 210 10.62 -4.27 -3.38
C THR A 210 11.78 -4.51 -4.35
N ALA A 211 11.45 -4.67 -5.65
CA ALA A 211 12.45 -4.86 -6.69
C ALA A 211 13.41 -3.69 -6.81
N LYS A 212 12.91 -2.44 -6.72
CA LYS A 212 13.77 -1.25 -6.73
C LYS A 212 14.63 -1.14 -5.48
N ALA A 213 14.10 -1.45 -4.30
CA ALA A 213 14.84 -1.43 -3.04
C ALA A 213 15.99 -2.43 -3.05
N ALA A 214 15.81 -3.61 -3.65
CA ALA A 214 16.87 -4.60 -3.83
C ALA A 214 18.10 -4.04 -4.59
N LEU A 215 17.87 -3.15 -5.58
CA LEU A 215 18.95 -2.54 -6.37
C LEU A 215 19.83 -1.56 -5.57
N VAL A 216 19.39 -1.16 -4.37
CA VAL A 216 20.05 -0.16 -3.53
C VAL A 216 20.26 -0.60 -2.07
N SER A 217 20.28 -1.92 -1.83
CA SER A 217 20.35 -2.47 -0.48
C SER A 217 21.41 -3.56 -0.34
N ASP A 218 22.03 -3.61 0.83
CA ASP A 218 22.63 -4.86 1.33
C ASP A 218 21.50 -5.85 1.62
N ILE A 219 21.68 -7.12 1.26
CA ILE A 219 20.62 -8.13 1.32
C ILE A 219 20.98 -9.19 2.37
N ILE A 220 20.09 -9.42 3.33
CA ILE A 220 20.23 -10.45 4.36
C ILE A 220 19.23 -11.57 4.06
N VAL A 221 19.73 -12.79 3.88
CA VAL A 221 18.92 -14.00 3.72
C VAL A 221 18.86 -14.75 5.04
N TYR A 222 17.65 -15.13 5.46
CA TYR A 222 17.45 -15.99 6.62
C TYR A 222 16.43 -17.09 6.30
N GLY A 223 16.45 -18.18 7.06
CA GLY A 223 15.53 -19.30 6.87
C GLY A 223 15.71 -20.36 7.95
N GLU A 224 14.84 -21.38 7.94
CA GLU A 224 14.99 -22.53 8.83
C GLU A 224 16.05 -23.51 8.32
N ASP A 225 16.11 -23.73 7.00
CA ASP A 225 17.15 -24.52 6.36
C ASP A 225 18.33 -23.62 5.96
N LEU A 226 19.49 -23.86 6.58
CA LEU A 226 20.72 -23.14 6.29
C LEU A 226 21.24 -23.43 4.89
N ALA A 227 21.05 -24.64 4.36
CA ALA A 227 21.49 -24.99 3.01
C ALA A 227 20.71 -24.22 1.96
N GLU A 228 19.38 -24.17 2.11
CA GLU A 228 18.49 -23.34 1.28
C GLU A 228 18.83 -21.85 1.41
N SER A 229 19.01 -21.36 2.63
CA SER A 229 19.40 -19.96 2.88
C SER A 229 20.72 -19.60 2.21
N LYS A 230 21.72 -20.50 2.23
CA LYS A 230 22.99 -20.32 1.53
C LYS A 230 22.80 -20.35 0.02
N GLN A 231 21.95 -21.24 -0.51
CA GLN A 231 21.66 -21.29 -1.94
C GLN A 231 21.06 -19.98 -2.44
N VAL A 232 20.00 -19.49 -1.79
CA VAL A 232 19.34 -18.21 -2.15
C VAL A 232 20.32 -17.04 -2.02
N ALA A 233 21.17 -17.03 -0.99
CA ALA A 233 22.22 -16.01 -0.85
C ALA A 233 23.21 -16.02 -2.02
N TRP A 234 23.61 -17.19 -2.51
CA TRP A 234 24.47 -17.29 -3.69
C TRP A 234 23.80 -16.79 -4.97
N GLU A 235 22.52 -17.10 -5.15
CA GLU A 235 21.73 -16.61 -6.29
C GLU A 235 21.61 -15.08 -6.26
N ILE A 236 21.36 -14.49 -5.09
CA ILE A 236 21.32 -13.04 -4.92
C ILE A 236 22.69 -12.40 -5.19
N ALA A 237 23.78 -12.99 -4.68
CA ALA A 237 25.13 -12.50 -4.95
C ALA A 237 25.48 -12.54 -6.45
N ALA A 238 25.03 -13.59 -7.16
CA ALA A 238 25.15 -13.69 -8.61
C ALA A 238 24.35 -12.59 -9.32
N ALA A 239 23.12 -12.32 -8.88
CA ALA A 239 22.28 -11.25 -9.41
C ALA A 239 22.89 -9.84 -9.20
N GLN A 240 23.40 -9.54 -8.00
CA GLN A 240 24.11 -8.30 -7.70
C GLN A 240 25.37 -8.13 -8.57
N THR A 241 26.13 -9.21 -8.74
CA THR A 241 27.34 -9.21 -9.59
C THR A 241 26.99 -8.91 -11.05
N ARG A 242 25.93 -9.54 -11.57
CA ARG A 242 25.44 -9.30 -12.93
C ARG A 242 24.98 -7.85 -13.12
N GLN A 243 24.21 -7.32 -12.17
CA GLN A 243 23.76 -5.93 -12.20
C GLN A 243 24.96 -4.97 -12.26
N ARG A 244 25.99 -5.23 -11.45
CA ARG A 244 27.23 -4.43 -11.41
C ARG A 244 27.98 -4.46 -12.74
N GLN A 245 28.08 -5.62 -13.37
CA GLN A 245 28.68 -5.76 -14.70
C GLN A 245 27.93 -4.92 -15.73
N THR A 246 26.60 -4.99 -15.75
CA THR A 246 25.77 -4.15 -16.64
C THR A 246 25.95 -2.65 -16.37
N GLN A 247 26.06 -2.23 -15.12
CA GLN A 247 26.32 -0.83 -14.76
C GLN A 247 27.71 -0.36 -15.23
N LEU A 248 28.72 -1.22 -15.11
CA LEU A 248 30.08 -0.95 -15.59
C LEU A 248 30.12 -0.76 -17.11
N GLU A 249 29.46 -1.64 -17.87
CA GLU A 249 29.32 -1.54 -19.32
C GLU A 249 28.64 -0.23 -19.75
N GLN A 250 27.74 0.29 -18.92
CA GLN A 250 26.99 1.52 -19.16
C GLN A 250 27.67 2.79 -18.61
N ASN A 251 28.87 2.68 -18.05
CA ASN A 251 29.59 3.80 -17.40
C ASN A 251 28.74 4.51 -16.31
N ILE A 252 27.95 3.74 -15.56
CA ILE A 252 27.14 4.23 -14.44
C ILE A 252 27.96 4.12 -13.16
N SER A 253 27.75 5.06 -12.21
CA SER A 253 28.37 5.00 -10.89
C SER A 253 28.00 3.69 -10.19
N ILE A 254 29.00 2.97 -9.71
CA ILE A 254 28.85 1.67 -9.06
C ILE A 254 28.86 1.89 -7.56
N VAL A 255 27.79 1.46 -6.91
CA VAL A 255 27.74 1.28 -5.46
C VAL A 255 27.79 -0.21 -5.18
N GLU A 256 28.69 -0.60 -4.28
CA GLU A 256 28.84 -1.98 -3.86
C GLU A 256 27.85 -2.32 -2.76
N TYR A 257 26.92 -3.22 -3.09
CA TYR A 257 26.04 -3.86 -2.12
C TYR A 257 26.49 -5.31 -1.88
N ASN A 258 26.26 -5.79 -0.67
CA ASN A 258 26.71 -7.09 -0.21
C ASN A 258 25.52 -8.01 0.09
N THR A 259 25.78 -9.32 0.05
CA THR A 259 24.81 -10.34 0.44
C THR A 259 25.28 -11.06 1.69
N PHE A 260 24.37 -11.22 2.65
CA PHE A 260 24.60 -11.88 3.93
C PHE A 260 23.68 -13.09 4.08
N CYS A 261 24.19 -14.16 4.69
CA CYS A 261 23.43 -15.34 5.05
C CYS A 261 23.39 -15.45 6.58
N CYS A 262 22.19 -15.43 7.14
CA CYS A 262 21.97 -15.60 8.57
C CYS A 262 22.21 -17.06 8.96
N ILE A 263 23.18 -17.28 9.85
CA ILE A 263 23.53 -18.63 10.33
C ILE A 263 22.72 -19.05 11.57
N SER A 264 22.08 -18.09 12.24
CA SER A 264 21.22 -18.35 13.39
C SER A 264 19.89 -18.97 12.96
N PRO A 265 19.40 -20.01 13.66
CA PRO A 265 18.07 -20.57 13.41
C PRO A 265 16.97 -19.58 13.81
N TYR A 266 15.77 -19.73 13.23
CA TYR A 266 14.66 -18.83 13.50
C TYR A 266 14.29 -18.72 15.00
N SER A 267 14.41 -19.82 15.74
CA SER A 267 14.12 -19.88 17.17
C SER A 267 14.97 -18.93 18.03
N GLU A 268 16.15 -18.52 17.57
CA GLU A 268 16.94 -17.47 18.25
C GLU A 268 16.28 -16.11 18.15
N PHE A 269 15.67 -15.77 17.02
CA PHE A 269 14.92 -14.51 16.88
C PHE A 269 13.71 -14.48 17.82
N GLU A 270 12.98 -15.57 17.93
CA GLU A 270 11.83 -15.66 18.83
C GLU A 270 12.23 -15.48 20.30
N LYS A 271 13.39 -16.03 20.67
CA LYS A 271 13.88 -16.05 22.04
C LYS A 271 14.58 -14.76 22.45
N PHE A 272 15.40 -14.19 21.58
CA PHE A 272 16.30 -13.09 21.92
C PHE A 272 15.96 -11.79 21.18
N GLU A 273 15.56 -11.87 19.91
CA GLU A 273 15.30 -10.71 19.03
C GLU A 273 13.81 -10.54 18.70
N SER A 274 12.97 -10.71 19.72
CA SER A 274 11.52 -10.82 19.56
C SER A 274 10.82 -9.56 19.01
N ASN A 275 11.50 -8.42 19.05
CA ASN A 275 11.09 -7.12 18.52
C ASN A 275 11.15 -7.02 16.99
N ILE A 276 11.77 -7.98 16.31
CA ILE A 276 11.81 -8.08 14.84
C ILE A 276 11.05 -9.29 14.29
N VAL A 277 10.40 -10.09 15.14
CA VAL A 277 9.52 -11.23 14.78
C VAL A 277 8.08 -10.74 14.55
N ALA A 278 7.63 -10.75 13.28
CA ALA A 278 6.28 -10.34 12.91
C ALA A 278 5.27 -11.49 12.98
N ILE A 279 5.66 -12.67 12.48
CA ILE A 279 4.89 -13.92 12.55
C ILE A 279 5.79 -15.00 13.14
N ASP A 280 5.34 -15.66 14.19
CA ASP A 280 6.10 -16.73 14.83
C ASP A 280 6.19 -18.02 13.99
N SER A 281 6.93 -19.00 14.49
CA SER A 281 7.09 -20.32 13.89
C SER A 281 5.77 -21.10 13.74
N ASN A 282 4.74 -20.76 14.51
CA ASN A 282 3.40 -21.36 14.42
C ASN A 282 2.49 -20.64 13.42
N GLY A 283 2.97 -19.59 12.74
CA GLY A 283 2.15 -18.78 11.83
C GLY A 283 1.26 -17.76 12.53
N CYS A 284 1.46 -17.53 13.84
CA CYS A 284 0.67 -16.57 14.60
C CYS A 284 1.34 -15.19 14.61
N THR A 285 0.52 -14.15 14.55
CA THR A 285 0.98 -12.77 14.69
C THR A 285 1.43 -12.52 16.12
N THR A 286 2.59 -11.91 16.31
CA THR A 286 3.15 -11.73 17.66
C THR A 286 2.55 -10.56 18.41
N GLY A 287 1.94 -9.60 17.70
CA GLY A 287 1.44 -8.32 18.24
C GLY A 287 2.55 -7.38 18.73
N ARG A 288 3.83 -7.78 18.63
CA ARG A 288 4.99 -6.96 19.03
C ARG A 288 5.37 -5.93 17.97
N ILE A 289 4.94 -6.19 16.74
CA ILE A 289 5.29 -5.42 15.56
C ILE A 289 4.02 -5.01 14.86
N LEU A 290 3.97 -3.74 14.50
CA LEU A 290 2.93 -3.20 13.65
C LEU A 290 3.15 -3.69 12.22
N ASP A 291 2.29 -4.60 11.77
CA ASP A 291 2.15 -4.93 10.35
C ASP A 291 1.05 -4.02 9.78
N PHE A 292 1.44 -3.06 8.94
CA PHE A 292 0.50 -2.09 8.38
C PHE A 292 -0.59 -2.74 7.54
N VAL A 293 -0.33 -3.85 6.85
CA VAL A 293 -1.36 -4.52 6.04
C VAL A 293 -2.37 -5.20 6.94
N GLN A 294 -1.91 -5.84 8.02
CA GLN A 294 -2.81 -6.44 9.00
C GLN A 294 -3.56 -5.39 9.81
N GLN A 295 -2.88 -4.30 10.18
CA GLN A 295 -3.50 -3.18 10.87
C GLN A 295 -4.55 -2.51 9.99
N GLU A 296 -4.24 -2.21 8.72
CA GLU A 296 -5.22 -1.66 7.78
C GLU A 296 -6.44 -2.58 7.65
N ARG A 297 -6.23 -3.90 7.50
CA ARG A 297 -7.34 -4.86 7.47
C ARG A 297 -8.14 -4.88 8.76
N SER A 298 -7.48 -4.80 9.92
CA SER A 298 -8.15 -4.75 11.22
C SER A 298 -8.94 -3.46 11.37
N GLU A 299 -8.35 -2.32 11.05
CA GLU A 299 -9.00 -1.01 11.12
C GLU A 299 -10.16 -0.91 10.13
N MET A 300 -10.00 -1.42 8.90
CA MET A 300 -11.07 -1.53 7.93
C MET A 300 -12.20 -2.42 8.45
N ARG A 301 -11.88 -3.58 9.04
CA ARG A 301 -12.87 -4.46 9.67
C ARG A 301 -13.57 -3.79 10.84
N ASP A 302 -12.83 -3.07 11.68
CA ASP A 302 -13.36 -2.38 12.85
C ASP A 302 -14.25 -1.20 12.43
N MET A 303 -13.88 -0.50 11.35
CA MET A 303 -14.67 0.56 10.72
C MET A 303 -15.93 0.04 10.04
N THR A 304 -15.90 -1.17 9.47
CA THR A 304 -17.07 -1.77 8.85
C THR A 304 -17.94 -2.54 9.84
N ARG A 305 -17.46 -2.79 11.07
CA ARG A 305 -18.18 -3.58 12.08
C ARG A 305 -19.63 -3.13 12.23
N THR A 306 -20.53 -4.11 12.20
CA THR A 306 -21.97 -3.91 12.31
C THR A 306 -22.33 -3.03 13.51
N SER A 307 -22.98 -1.90 13.25
CA SER A 307 -23.32 -0.90 14.26
C SER A 307 -24.71 -0.33 14.03
N GLU A 308 -25.39 0.05 15.11
CA GLU A 308 -26.74 0.63 15.05
C GLU A 308 -26.67 2.07 14.53
N ILE A 309 -27.32 2.34 13.38
CA ILE A 309 -27.42 3.66 12.75
C ILE A 309 -28.75 4.37 13.04
N SER A 310 -29.78 3.62 13.43
CA SER A 310 -31.09 4.13 13.89
C SER A 310 -31.74 3.08 14.79
N HIS A 311 -32.85 3.39 15.45
CA HIS A 311 -33.49 2.44 16.37
C HIS A 311 -33.78 1.12 15.67
N ASN A 312 -33.15 0.06 16.18
CA ASN A 312 -33.13 -1.28 15.63
C ASN A 312 -32.48 -1.40 14.24
N VAL A 313 -32.03 -0.34 13.56
CA VAL A 313 -31.40 -0.41 12.23
C VAL A 313 -29.89 -0.46 12.35
N TYR A 314 -29.26 -1.50 11.83
CA TYR A 314 -27.83 -1.78 11.86
C TYR A 314 -27.23 -1.73 10.47
N MET A 315 -25.97 -1.30 10.39
CA MET A 315 -25.19 -1.26 9.16
C MET A 315 -23.83 -1.91 9.42
N GLY A 316 -23.42 -2.82 8.53
CA GLY A 316 -22.15 -3.52 8.55
C GLY A 316 -21.89 -4.31 7.26
N PRO A 317 -20.81 -5.11 7.19
CA PRO A 317 -20.58 -6.04 6.08
C PRO A 317 -21.68 -7.10 6.01
N THR A 318 -21.85 -7.72 4.83
CA THR A 318 -22.70 -8.91 4.69
C THR A 318 -22.22 -10.01 5.65
N PRO A 319 -23.07 -10.51 6.57
CA PRO A 319 -22.67 -11.59 7.46
C PRO A 319 -22.42 -12.88 6.67
N GLU A 320 -21.54 -13.75 7.17
CA GLU A 320 -21.37 -15.07 6.57
C GLU A 320 -22.68 -15.87 6.65
N GLN A 321 -23.00 -16.62 5.59
CA GLN A 321 -24.20 -17.45 5.55
C GLN A 321 -24.19 -18.50 6.67
N SER A 322 -25.31 -18.63 7.37
CA SER A 322 -25.49 -19.47 8.56
C SER A 322 -24.60 -19.10 9.76
N SER A 323 -24.01 -17.89 9.77
CA SER A 323 -23.26 -17.40 10.92
C SER A 323 -24.19 -16.97 12.05
N ARG A 324 -23.67 -16.96 13.29
CA ARG A 324 -24.40 -16.43 14.46
C ARG A 324 -24.82 -14.97 14.28
N GLU A 325 -24.02 -14.19 13.56
CA GLU A 325 -24.31 -12.78 13.27
C GLU A 325 -25.54 -12.65 12.37
N GLU A 326 -25.67 -13.49 11.35
CA GLU A 326 -26.87 -13.53 10.50
C GLU A 326 -28.14 -13.85 11.32
N GLU A 327 -28.02 -14.68 12.37
CA GLU A 327 -29.14 -15.05 13.22
C GLU A 327 -29.63 -13.92 14.15
N GLU A 328 -28.84 -12.85 14.31
CA GLU A 328 -29.21 -11.71 15.16
C GLU A 328 -30.25 -10.79 14.50
N PHE A 329 -30.51 -10.97 13.20
CA PHE A 329 -31.33 -10.08 12.40
C PHE A 329 -32.55 -10.79 11.81
N ASP A 330 -33.71 -10.12 11.87
CA ASP A 330 -34.95 -10.66 11.29
C ASP A 330 -35.05 -10.31 9.78
N ILE A 331 -34.45 -9.19 9.38
CA ILE A 331 -34.41 -8.69 7.99
C ILE A 331 -32.97 -8.32 7.63
N LEU A 332 -32.47 -8.88 6.54
CA LEU A 332 -31.19 -8.54 5.95
C LEU A 332 -31.41 -7.91 4.57
N ILE A 333 -30.83 -6.73 4.36
CA ILE A 333 -30.85 -6.01 3.09
C ILE A 333 -29.42 -5.95 2.57
N GLU A 334 -29.12 -6.70 1.53
CA GLU A 334 -27.83 -6.72 0.85
C GLU A 334 -27.84 -5.79 -0.36
N CYS A 335 -26.91 -4.85 -0.41
CA CYS A 335 -26.75 -3.94 -1.54
C CYS A 335 -25.52 -4.36 -2.35
N SER A 336 -25.73 -4.90 -3.55
CA SER A 336 -24.66 -5.34 -4.45
C SER A 336 -24.90 -4.87 -5.88
N ASP A 337 -23.84 -4.71 -6.67
CA ASP A 337 -23.96 -4.29 -8.08
C ASP A 337 -24.81 -5.24 -8.93
N LEU A 338 -24.91 -6.50 -8.49
CA LEU A 338 -25.71 -7.55 -9.12
C LEU A 338 -27.10 -7.71 -8.48
N GLY A 339 -27.40 -6.92 -7.44
CA GLY A 339 -28.61 -7.03 -6.65
C GLY A 339 -29.87 -6.82 -7.49
N ARG A 340 -30.89 -7.65 -7.23
CA ARG A 340 -32.16 -7.60 -7.96
C ARG A 340 -33.30 -7.35 -6.99
N LEU A 341 -33.78 -6.11 -6.98
CA LEU A 341 -34.94 -5.72 -6.20
C LEU A 341 -36.14 -6.59 -6.59
N ASN A 342 -36.80 -7.17 -5.58
CA ASN A 342 -38.08 -7.87 -5.73
C ASN A 342 -39.21 -7.05 -5.06
N PRO A 343 -39.91 -6.18 -5.81
CA PRO A 343 -40.91 -5.28 -5.23
C PRO A 343 -42.14 -5.99 -4.64
N SER A 344 -42.47 -7.21 -5.08
CA SER A 344 -43.61 -7.95 -4.53
C SER A 344 -43.29 -8.52 -3.15
N ALA A 345 -42.06 -9.02 -2.94
CA ALA A 345 -41.61 -9.50 -1.64
C ALA A 345 -41.62 -8.40 -0.56
N LEU A 346 -41.22 -7.17 -0.92
CA LEU A 346 -41.27 -6.01 -0.03
C LEU A 346 -42.71 -5.61 0.33
N ARG A 347 -43.64 -5.65 -0.63
CA ARG A 347 -45.06 -5.38 -0.35
C ARG A 347 -45.65 -6.42 0.57
N SER A 348 -45.37 -7.70 0.33
CA SER A 348 -45.81 -8.79 1.20
C SER A 348 -45.31 -8.62 2.64
N LEU A 349 -44.08 -8.13 2.85
CA LEU A 349 -43.55 -7.82 4.18
C LEU A 349 -44.36 -6.71 4.88
N VAL A 350 -44.64 -5.60 4.18
CA VAL A 350 -45.42 -4.48 4.74
C VAL A 350 -46.87 -4.90 5.04
N GLU A 351 -47.45 -5.71 4.16
CA GLU A 351 -48.84 -6.16 4.25
C GLU A 351 -49.05 -7.30 5.27
N ALA A 352 -48.03 -8.13 5.53
CA ALA A 352 -48.14 -9.25 6.46
C ALA A 352 -48.37 -8.81 7.92
N GLY A 353 -47.87 -7.63 8.32
CA GLY A 353 -48.01 -7.12 9.69
C GLY A 353 -47.46 -8.08 10.76
N SER A 354 -47.46 -7.66 12.02
CA SER A 354 -46.88 -8.40 13.16
C SER A 354 -47.60 -9.71 13.56
N ASN A 355 -48.40 -10.31 12.67
CA ASN A 355 -49.29 -11.44 12.96
C ASN A 355 -48.95 -12.75 12.22
N SER A 356 -47.83 -12.82 11.50
CA SER A 356 -47.37 -14.09 10.92
C SER A 356 -46.38 -14.78 11.87
N GLU A 357 -46.79 -15.90 12.47
CA GLU A 357 -45.93 -16.88 13.18
C GLU A 357 -44.94 -17.61 12.23
N GLN A 358 -44.58 -16.99 11.10
CA GLN A 358 -43.57 -17.51 10.20
C GLN A 358 -42.25 -16.81 10.47
N GLU A 359 -41.41 -17.51 11.24
CA GLU A 359 -40.00 -17.25 11.52
C GLU A 359 -39.12 -17.32 10.24
N ALA A 360 -39.59 -16.81 9.11
CA ALA A 360 -38.80 -16.74 7.90
C ALA A 360 -37.95 -15.47 7.96
N ARG A 361 -36.65 -15.64 8.21
CA ARG A 361 -35.66 -14.55 7.99
C ARG A 361 -35.79 -14.07 6.55
N LEU A 362 -35.92 -12.77 6.36
CA LEU A 362 -36.12 -12.19 5.03
C LEU A 362 -34.80 -11.60 4.53
N HIS A 363 -34.41 -12.03 3.33
CA HIS A 363 -33.25 -11.51 2.60
C HIS A 363 -33.73 -10.70 1.39
N PHE A 364 -33.24 -9.47 1.25
CA PHE A 364 -33.54 -8.61 0.12
C PHE A 364 -32.25 -8.13 -0.54
N ASP A 365 -32.18 -8.28 -1.86
CA ASP A 365 -31.06 -7.75 -2.65
C ASP A 365 -31.46 -6.46 -3.34
N PHE A 366 -30.69 -5.39 -3.15
CA PHE A 366 -30.84 -4.12 -3.84
C PHE A 366 -29.65 -3.89 -4.78
N PRO A 367 -29.89 -3.36 -6.00
CA PRO A 367 -28.80 -2.91 -6.85
C PRO A 367 -28.08 -1.73 -6.17
N SER A 368 -26.76 -1.83 -6.05
CA SER A 368 -25.95 -0.73 -5.53
C SER A 368 -26.05 0.48 -6.46
N SER A 369 -26.02 1.68 -5.88
CA SER A 369 -25.88 2.94 -6.62
C SER A 369 -24.54 3.57 -6.26
N ASP A 370 -23.43 3.06 -6.79
CA ASP A 370 -22.05 3.54 -6.61
C ASP A 370 -21.64 3.89 -5.15
N ILE A 371 -22.39 3.42 -4.15
CA ILE A 371 -22.12 3.60 -2.73
C ILE A 371 -22.73 2.42 -1.97
N GLU A 372 -21.88 1.62 -1.34
CA GLU A 372 -22.28 0.47 -0.51
C GLU A 372 -22.96 0.97 0.78
N TRP A 373 -24.22 0.61 1.00
CA TRP A 373 -24.94 0.87 2.24
C TRP A 373 -25.82 -0.32 2.64
N TYR A 374 -25.83 -0.70 3.91
CA TYR A 374 -26.63 -1.80 4.46
C TYR A 374 -27.55 -1.29 5.58
N ALA A 375 -28.74 -1.87 5.72
CA ALA A 375 -29.69 -1.55 6.80
C ALA A 375 -30.38 -2.84 7.28
N SER A 376 -30.33 -3.14 8.58
CA SER A 376 -30.89 -4.39 9.14
C SER A 376 -31.60 -4.16 10.47
N LEU A 377 -32.74 -4.82 10.73
CA LEU A 377 -33.55 -4.61 11.93
C LEU A 377 -33.26 -5.65 13.05
N LYS A 378 -32.91 -5.23 14.28
CA LYS A 378 -32.70 -6.10 15.47
C LYS A 378 -33.91 -6.14 16.41
N ARG A 379 -34.09 -7.25 17.14
CA ARG A 379 -35.18 -7.42 18.11
C ARG A 379 -35.06 -6.46 19.31
N PRO A 380 -36.18 -5.89 19.79
CA PRO A 380 -36.20 -5.25 21.10
C PRO A 380 -36.00 -6.31 22.22
N GLU A 381 -35.08 -6.04 23.15
CA GLU A 381 -34.97 -6.83 24.37
C GLU A 381 -36.31 -6.84 25.11
N SER A 382 -36.75 -8.04 25.47
CA SER A 382 -37.97 -8.22 26.26
C SER A 382 -37.82 -7.50 27.60
N ARG A 383 -38.60 -6.43 27.81
CA ARG A 383 -38.78 -5.78 29.11
C ARG A 383 -39.21 -6.86 30.11
N GLN A 384 -38.29 -7.25 30.98
CA GLN A 384 -38.62 -7.95 32.22
C GLN A 384 -39.64 -7.08 32.97
N LYS A 385 -40.86 -7.62 33.12
CA LYS A 385 -41.90 -7.05 34.00
C LYS A 385 -41.29 -6.91 35.40
N ARG A 386 -41.04 -5.68 35.84
CA ARG A 386 -40.97 -5.37 37.26
C ARG A 386 -42.42 -5.25 37.75
N GLU A 387 -42.86 -6.26 38.50
CA GLU A 387 -44.00 -6.13 39.41
C GLU A 387 -43.67 -5.07 40.45
N ILE A 388 -44.48 -4.00 40.53
CA ILE A 388 -45.29 -3.60 41.70
C ILE A 388 -46.57 -2.95 41.16
#